data_AF-A0A8S3BQZ6-F1
#
_entry.id   AF-A0A8S3BQZ6-F1
#
_cell.length_a   1.000
_cell.length_b   1.000
_cell.length_c   1.000
_cell.angle_alpha   90.00
_cell.angle_beta   90.00
_cell.angle_gamma   90.00
#
_symmetry.space_group_name_H-M   'P 1'
#
loop_
_entity.id
_entity.type
_entity.pdbx_description
1 polymer ?
#
loop_
_entity_poly.entity_id
_entity_poly.type
_entity_poly.pdbx_seq_one_letter_code
_entity_poly.pdbx_strand_id
1 'polypeptide(L)' 'NLRFYRDIEKFDLNAYVKSNEWSIIGNYANRNEEKYDCCPEIYVDLKFHIQLERRGGFYNY' A
#
# COMPACT_ATOMS: atom_id res chain seq x y z
N ASN A 1 -8.42 18.16 4.64
CA ASN A 1 -8.82 16.86 5.22
C ASN A 1 -8.12 15.76 4.44
N LEU A 2 -7.38 14.87 5.10
CA LEU A 2 -6.60 13.80 4.48
C LEU A 2 -7.54 12.65 4.04
N ARG A 3 -7.51 12.29 2.75
CA ARG A 3 -8.44 11.34 2.12
C ARG A 3 -7.81 10.68 0.89
N PHE A 4 -8.33 9.52 0.50
CA PHE A 4 -7.90 8.81 -0.70
C PHE A 4 -8.20 9.60 -1.98
N TYR A 5 -7.33 9.48 -2.97
CA TYR A 5 -7.56 10.05 -4.29
C TYR A 5 -8.65 9.22 -5.01
N ARG A 6 -9.72 9.89 -5.47
CA ARG A 6 -10.88 9.25 -6.11
C ARG A 6 -11.59 8.19 -5.26
N ASP A 7 -11.43 8.27 -3.93
CA ASP A 7 -11.97 7.29 -2.97
C ASP A 7 -11.49 5.85 -3.24
N ILE A 8 -10.28 5.70 -3.80
CA ILE A 8 -9.64 4.42 -4.08
C ILE A 8 -8.75 4.04 -2.89
N GLU A 9 -9.18 3.04 -2.12
CA GLU A 9 -8.45 2.52 -0.94
C GLU A 9 -7.38 1.49 -1.31
N LYS A 10 -6.50 1.84 -2.25
CA LYS A 10 -5.38 1.02 -2.73
C LYS A 10 -4.41 1.86 -3.55
N PHE A 11 -3.25 1.32 -3.90
CA PHE A 11 -2.38 1.94 -4.91
C PHE A 11 -3.09 1.98 -6.27
N ASP A 12 -3.04 3.14 -6.94
CA ASP A 12 -3.40 3.24 -8.35
C ASP A 12 -2.29 2.60 -9.19
N LEU A 13 -2.60 1.49 -9.84
CA LEU A 13 -1.66 0.72 -10.65
C LEU A 13 -1.77 1.04 -12.15
N ASN A 14 -2.50 2.11 -12.54
CA ASN A 14 -2.67 2.48 -13.96
C ASN A 14 -1.33 2.70 -14.69
N ALA A 15 -0.31 3.19 -13.98
CA ALA A 15 1.04 3.40 -14.51
C ALA A 15 2.09 2.41 -13.94
N TYR A 16 1.63 1.28 -13.39
CA TYR A 16 2.53 0.27 -12.85
C TYR A 16 3.28 -0.48 -13.96
N VAL A 17 4.61 -0.47 -13.90
CA VAL A 17 5.46 -1.30 -14.75
C VAL A 17 5.57 -2.69 -14.11
N LYS A 18 5.08 -3.71 -14.81
CA LYS A 18 5.07 -5.08 -14.33
C LYS A 18 6.48 -5.59 -14.07
N SER A 19 6.72 -6.09 -12.85
CA SER A 19 7.97 -6.77 -12.51
C SER A 19 7.98 -8.22 -13.03
N ASN A 20 9.13 -8.67 -13.51
CA ASN A 20 9.35 -10.07 -13.89
C ASN A 20 9.57 -10.97 -12.67
N GLU A 21 10.12 -10.41 -11.60
CA GLU A 21 10.53 -11.14 -10.38
C GLU A 21 9.44 -11.13 -9.30
N TRP A 22 8.51 -10.19 -9.36
CA TRP A 22 7.54 -9.97 -8.28
C TRP A 22 6.13 -9.83 -8.84
N SER A 23 5.18 -10.48 -8.17
CA SER A 23 3.76 -10.35 -8.44
C SER A 23 3.06 -9.68 -7.29
N ILE A 24 2.20 -8.72 -7.62
CA ILE A 24 1.31 -8.11 -6.64
C ILE A 24 0.17 -9.09 -6.41
N ILE A 25 0.13 -9.71 -5.22
CA ILE A 25 -0.93 -10.63 -4.80
C ILE A 25 -1.93 -9.96 -3.85
N GLY A 26 -1.60 -8.78 -3.32
CA GLY A 26 -2.50 -7.97 -2.51
C GLY A 26 -2.17 -6.48 -2.67
N ASN A 27 -3.20 -5.65 -2.73
CA ASN A 27 -3.09 -4.20 -2.85
C ASN A 27 -4.31 -3.55 -2.19
N TYR A 28 -4.13 -3.01 -1.00
CA TYR A 28 -5.17 -2.34 -0.23
C TYR A 28 -4.58 -1.21 0.59
N ALA A 29 -5.44 -0.33 1.09
CA ALA A 29 -5.06 0.76 1.98
C ALA A 29 -6.18 1.02 2.98
N ASN A 30 -5.83 1.65 4.10
CA ASN A 30 -6.77 2.02 5.14
C ASN A 30 -6.41 3.40 5.68
N ARG A 31 -7.44 4.20 5.94
CA ARG A 31 -7.31 5.48 6.62
C ARG A 31 -7.44 5.25 8.12
N ASN A 32 -6.45 5.70 8.89
CA ASN A 32 -6.50 5.58 10.35
C ASN A 32 -6.61 6.95 10.99
N GLU A 33 -7.29 6.97 12.12
CA GLU A 33 -7.36 8.09 13.03
C GLU A 33 -6.89 7.57 14.39
N GLU A 34 -5.68 7.96 14.79
CA GLU A 34 -5.05 7.47 16.01
C GLU A 34 -4.83 8.64 16.98
N LYS A 35 -5.17 8.41 18.25
CA LYS A 35 -4.83 9.30 19.35
C LYS A 35 -3.66 8.70 20.11
N TYR A 36 -2.55 9.43 20.15
CA TYR A 36 -1.37 9.02 20.89
C TYR A 36 -1.39 9.58 22.31
N ASP A 37 -0.85 8.81 23.27
CA ASP A 37 -0.87 9.17 24.69
C ASP A 37 -0.17 10.51 25.00
N CYS A 38 0.77 10.92 24.15
CA CYS A 38 1.52 12.15 24.31
C CYS A 38 0.71 13.43 24.03
N CYS A 39 -0.39 13.34 23.27
CA CYS A 39 -1.05 14.52 22.71
C CYS A 39 -2.60 14.41 22.74
N PRO A 40 -3.33 15.51 22.98
CA PRO A 40 -4.79 15.51 23.01
C PRO A 40 -5.43 15.40 21.62
N GLU A 41 -4.72 15.74 20.55
CA GLU A 41 -5.20 15.73 19.17
C GLU A 41 -5.26 14.32 18.57
N ILE A 42 -6.06 14.17 17.49
CA ILE A 42 -6.13 12.95 16.68
C ILE A 42 -5.27 13.14 15.45
N TYR A 43 -4.38 12.17 15.20
CA TYR A 43 -3.51 12.15 14.03
C TYR A 43 -4.12 11.22 12.98
N VAL A 44 -4.19 11.73 11.75
CA VAL A 44 -4.79 11.00 10.62
C VAL A 44 -3.68 10.56 9.68
N ASP A 45 -3.71 9.29 9.28
CA ASP A 45 -2.82 8.74 8.26
C ASP A 45 -3.57 7.91 7.21
N LEU A 46 -2.87 7.61 6.11
CA LEU A 46 -3.27 6.62 5.13
C LEU A 46 -2.17 5.54 5.09
N LYS A 47 -2.48 4.33 5.55
CA LYS A 47 -1.57 3.18 5.48
C LYS A 47 -1.87 2.38 4.23
N PHE A 48 -0.84 2.12 3.44
CA PHE A 48 -0.95 1.34 2.21
C PHE A 48 -0.21 0.01 2.38
N HIS A 49 -0.84 -1.05 1.90
CA HIS A 49 -0.34 -2.41 1.98
C HIS A 49 -0.23 -3.00 0.58
N ILE A 50 0.98 -3.43 0.23
CA ILE A 50 1.24 -4.21 -0.97
C ILE A 50 1.81 -5.56 -0.55
N GLN A 51 1.17 -6.64 -0.98
CA GLN A 51 1.65 -8.00 -0.78
C GLN A 51 2.29 -8.46 -2.07
N LEU A 52 3.56 -8.81 -1.99
CA LEU A 52 4.36 -9.24 -3.12
C LEU A 52 4.72 -10.72 -2.99
N GLU A 53 4.47 -11.47 -4.05
CA GLU A 53 4.94 -12.84 -4.21
C GLU A 53 6.16 -12.85 -5.13
N ARG A 54 7.24 -13.50 -4.70
CA ARG A 54 8.43 -13.67 -5.53
C ARG A 54 8.19 -14.75 -6.58
N ARG A 55 8.34 -14.41 -7.85
CA ARG A 55 8.43 -15.35 -8.96
C ARG A 55 9.88 -15.74 -9.18
N GLY A 56 10.21 -17.01 -8.95
CA GLY A 56 11.53 -17.56 -9.26
C GLY A 56 11.70 -17.72 -10.77
N GLY A 57 12.26 -16.72 -11.45
CA GLY A 57 12.66 -16.79 -12.85
C GLY A 57 14.16 -16.63 -12.99
N PHE A 58 14.85 -17.74 -13.26
CA PHE A 58 16.30 -17.87 -13.55
C PHE A 58 17.28 -17.70 -12.37
N TYR A 59 17.30 -18.70 -11.48
CA TYR A 59 18.50 -19.08 -10.71
C TYR A 59 19.04 -20.45 -11.16
N ASN A 60 18.98 -20.73 -12.47
CA ASN A 60 19.60 -21.93 -13.05
C ASN A 60 20.80 -21.47 -13.89
N TYR A 61 21.93 -21.23 -13.22
CA TYR A 61 23.26 -21.27 -13.82
C TYR A 61 24.04 -22.36 -13.12
#